data_AF-A0A2V9ILB8-F1
#
_entry.id   AF-A0A2V9ILB8-F1
#
_cell.length_a   1.000
_cell.length_b   1.000
_cell.length_c   1.000
_cell.angle_alpha   90.00
_cell.angle_beta   90.00
_cell.angle_gamma   90.00
#
_symmetry.space_group_name_H-M   'P 1'
#
loop_
_entity.id
_entity.type
_entity.pdbx_description
1 polymer ?
#
loop_
_entity_poly.entity_id
_entity_poly.type
_entity_poly.pdbx_seq_one_letter_code
_entity_poly.pdbx_strand_id
1 'polypeptide(L)'
;MVRSKTIGVLFCFLLVAESVLFCACRKPGRGARETTTASQEKRPGSTTAEQPNFSPPEPAEVREAVARVYQNVVTLEENRGTGFIAGDFNGDGSQDIAVVVKPAAGMISKINSEFANWII
;
A
#
# COMPACT_ATOMS: atom_id res chain seq x y z
N MET A 1 -19.25 13.31 -58.15
CA MET A 1 -18.12 13.27 -57.21
C MET A 1 -18.52 13.97 -55.90
N VAL A 2 -19.32 13.34 -55.04
CA VAL A 2 -19.87 13.95 -53.81
C VAL A 2 -20.05 12.88 -52.71
N ARG A 3 -18.98 12.31 -52.15
CA ARG A 3 -19.07 11.38 -50.98
C ARG A 3 -17.75 11.28 -50.21
N SER A 4 -17.28 12.37 -49.59
CA SER A 4 -16.06 12.27 -48.74
C SER A 4 -16.09 13.16 -47.50
N LYS A 5 -16.72 14.34 -47.54
CA LYS A 5 -16.74 15.26 -46.38
C LYS A 5 -17.73 14.89 -45.27
N THR A 6 -18.79 14.15 -45.54
CA THR A 6 -19.83 13.83 -44.55
C THR A 6 -19.45 12.72 -43.57
N ILE A 7 -18.50 11.85 -43.94
CA ILE A 7 -18.07 10.70 -43.11
C ILE A 7 -17.11 11.13 -42.00
N GLY A 8 -16.24 12.12 -42.26
CA GLY A 8 -15.30 12.62 -41.25
C GLY A 8 -15.97 13.40 -40.10
N VAL A 9 -17.05 14.14 -40.40
CA VAL A 9 -17.80 14.88 -39.37
C VAL A 9 -18.56 13.91 -38.46
N LEU A 10 -19.16 12.85 -39.02
CA LEU A 10 -19.88 11.83 -38.25
C LEU A 10 -18.95 11.04 -37.30
N PHE A 11 -17.70 10.79 -37.72
CA PHE A 11 -16.71 10.10 -36.89
C PHE A 11 -16.17 10.96 -35.74
N CYS A 12 -16.02 12.28 -35.94
CA CYS A 12 -15.65 13.20 -34.85
C CYS A 12 -16.76 13.34 -33.80
N PHE A 13 -18.04 13.31 -34.19
CA PHE A 13 -19.15 13.35 -33.23
C PHE A 13 -19.27 12.07 -32.39
N LEU A 14 -18.91 10.91 -32.94
CA LEU A 14 -18.98 9.63 -32.23
C LEU A 14 -17.89 9.48 -31.16
N LEU A 15 -16.72 10.10 -31.33
CA LEU A 15 -15.63 10.09 -30.34
C LEU A 15 -15.81 11.11 -29.19
N VAL A 16 -16.58 12.18 -29.40
CA VAL A 16 -16.91 13.15 -28.33
C VAL A 16 -18.06 12.64 -27.45
N ALA A 17 -18.94 11.79 -27.97
CA ALA A 17 -20.05 11.23 -27.19
C ALA A 17 -19.61 10.21 -26.12
N GLU A 18 -18.49 9.49 -26.32
CA GLU A 18 -17.96 8.56 -25.31
C GLU A 18 -17.24 9.24 -24.14
N SER A 19 -16.85 10.51 -24.28
CA SER A 19 -16.14 11.25 -23.23
C SER A 19 -17.04 11.96 -22.22
N VAL A 20 -18.37 11.91 -22.37
CA VAL A 20 -19.34 12.59 -21.48
C VAL A 20 -20.05 11.63 -20.51
N LEU A 21 -19.77 10.32 -20.55
CA LEU A 21 -20.44 9.32 -19.71
C LEU A 21 -19.76 9.01 -18.35
N PHE A 22 -18.80 9.81 -17.89
CA PHE A 22 -18.15 9.64 -16.57
C PHE A 22 -18.35 10.82 -15.62
N CYS A 23 -19.50 11.49 -15.66
CA CYS A 23 -19.90 12.43 -14.60
C CYS A 23 -20.82 11.74 -13.58
N ALA A 24 -20.26 10.78 -12.84
CA ALA A 24 -20.96 10.10 -11.75
C ALA A 24 -20.68 10.78 -10.40
N CYS A 25 -21.44 11.82 -10.08
CA CYS A 25 -21.54 12.33 -8.71
C CYS A 25 -22.32 11.31 -7.86
N ARG A 26 -21.60 10.39 -7.19
CA ARG A 26 -22.19 9.44 -6.24
C ARG A 26 -22.60 10.19 -4.97
N LYS A 27 -23.91 10.38 -4.77
CA LYS A 27 -24.48 10.85 -3.50
C LYS A 27 -24.01 9.92 -2.37
N PRO A 28 -23.58 10.45 -1.20
CA PRO A 28 -23.37 9.60 -0.04
C PRO A 28 -24.75 9.08 0.42
N GLY A 29 -24.99 7.80 0.17
CA GLY A 29 -26.08 7.08 0.81
C GLY A 29 -25.80 7.07 2.31
N ARG A 30 -26.73 7.61 3.10
CA ARG A 30 -26.73 7.43 4.56
C ARG A 30 -26.71 5.95 4.84
N GLY A 31 -25.54 5.43 5.23
CA GLY A 31 -25.43 4.12 5.84
C GLY A 31 -26.33 4.10 7.06
N ALA A 32 -27.28 3.19 7.06
CA ALA A 32 -28.12 2.90 8.20
C ALA A 32 -27.20 2.61 9.40
N ARG A 33 -27.36 3.40 10.45
CA ARG A 33 -26.71 3.20 11.74
C ARG A 33 -27.26 1.89 12.33
N GLU A 34 -26.48 0.83 12.25
CA GLU A 34 -26.72 -0.35 13.10
C GLU A 34 -26.55 0.11 14.55
N THR A 35 -27.69 0.27 15.24
CA THR A 35 -27.70 0.41 16.69
C THR A 35 -27.62 -0.99 17.27
N THR A 36 -26.41 -1.52 17.37
CA THR A 36 -26.17 -2.67 18.22
C THR A 36 -25.89 -2.15 19.63
N THR A 37 -26.86 -2.42 20.49
CA THR A 37 -26.88 -2.24 21.94
C THR A 37 -25.52 -2.47 22.59
N ALA A 38 -25.11 -1.51 23.40
CA ALA A 38 -23.91 -1.56 24.22
C ALA A 38 -23.92 -2.78 25.14
N SER A 39 -22.87 -3.60 25.04
CA SER A 39 -22.35 -4.34 26.18
C SER A 39 -20.91 -3.85 26.39
N GLN A 40 -20.74 -2.94 27.35
CA GLN A 40 -19.40 -2.58 27.82
C GLN A 40 -18.88 -3.68 28.72
N GLU A 41 -18.11 -4.60 28.14
CA GLU A 41 -17.12 -5.37 28.89
C GLU A 41 -16.08 -4.38 29.44
N LYS A 42 -15.86 -4.40 30.75
CA LYS A 42 -14.91 -3.54 31.47
C LYS A 42 -13.48 -3.79 30.96
N ARG A 43 -13.07 -3.06 29.92
CA ARG A 43 -11.72 -3.13 29.35
C ARG A 43 -10.71 -2.64 30.41
N PRO A 44 -9.72 -3.46 30.79
CA PRO A 44 -8.62 -2.98 31.62
C PRO A 44 -7.83 -1.94 30.81
N GLY A 45 -7.65 -0.75 31.40
CA GLY A 45 -6.68 0.25 30.98
C GLY A 45 -6.97 0.89 29.62
N SER A 46 -7.31 2.17 29.66
CA SER A 46 -7.07 3.08 28.54
C SER A 46 -5.55 3.12 28.27
N THR A 47 -5.04 2.24 27.41
CA THR A 47 -3.89 2.62 26.59
C THR A 47 -4.41 3.80 25.78
N THR A 48 -3.91 5.00 26.08
CA THR A 48 -4.05 6.17 25.21
C THR A 48 -3.92 5.67 23.78
N ALA A 49 -4.97 5.84 22.97
CA ALA A 49 -4.88 5.51 21.56
C ALA A 49 -3.71 6.32 21.00
N GLU A 50 -2.59 5.65 20.78
CA GLU A 50 -1.39 6.24 20.21
C GLU A 50 -1.82 6.82 18.86
N GLN A 51 -1.69 8.14 18.71
CA GLN A 51 -2.00 8.76 17.43
C GLN A 51 -1.10 8.11 16.38
N PRO A 52 -1.62 7.77 15.19
CA PRO A 52 -0.80 7.16 14.16
C PRO A 52 0.41 8.06 13.89
N ASN A 53 1.61 7.54 14.15
CA ASN A 53 2.83 8.25 13.84
C ASN A 53 3.06 8.15 12.33
N PHE A 54 2.87 9.27 11.63
CA PHE A 54 3.09 9.36 10.19
C PHE A 54 4.54 9.69 9.83
N SER A 55 5.42 9.79 10.82
CA SER A 55 6.85 10.00 10.58
C SER A 55 7.45 8.75 9.95
N PRO A 56 8.41 8.89 9.02
CA PRO A 56 9.15 7.75 8.52
C PRO A 56 9.81 6.95 9.67
N PRO A 57 9.90 5.62 9.56
CA PRO A 57 10.47 4.79 10.61
C PRO A 57 11.96 5.08 10.81
N GLU A 58 12.44 4.90 12.04
CA GLU A 58 13.86 5.01 12.32
C GLU A 58 14.64 3.86 11.68
N PRO A 59 15.90 4.08 11.25
CA PRO A 59 16.71 3.01 10.65
C PRO A 59 16.88 1.78 11.55
N ALA A 60 16.85 1.94 12.88
CA ALA A 60 16.91 0.82 13.81
C ALA A 60 15.63 -0.04 13.76
N GLU A 61 14.46 0.58 13.71
CA GLU A 61 13.16 -0.10 13.60
C GLU A 61 13.09 -0.92 12.31
N VAL A 62 13.60 -0.38 11.20
CA VAL A 62 13.68 -1.09 9.91
C VAL A 62 14.59 -2.31 10.02
N ARG A 63 15.77 -2.19 10.65
CA ARG A 63 16.68 -3.32 10.87
C ARG A 63 16.03 -4.41 11.71
N GLU A 64 15.35 -4.03 12.78
CA GLU A 64 14.65 -4.98 13.65
C GLU A 64 13.49 -5.66 12.93
N ALA A 65 12.70 -4.92 12.14
CA ALA A 65 11.63 -5.48 11.33
C ALA A 65 12.16 -6.50 10.33
N VAL A 66 13.21 -6.15 9.59
CA VAL A 66 13.86 -7.07 8.64
C VAL A 66 14.42 -8.31 9.35
N ALA A 67 15.06 -8.14 10.51
CA ALA A 67 15.57 -9.26 11.31
C ALA A 67 14.46 -10.22 11.75
N ARG A 68 13.29 -9.70 12.15
CA ARG A 68 12.12 -10.50 12.51
C ARG A 68 11.52 -11.24 11.31
N VAL A 69 11.23 -10.53 10.22
CA VAL A 69 10.60 -11.09 9.02
C VAL A 69 11.47 -12.16 8.37
N TYR A 70 12.76 -11.87 8.23
CA TYR A 70 13.72 -12.72 7.53
C TYR A 70 14.58 -13.59 8.45
N GLN A 71 14.30 -13.61 9.76
CA GLN A 71 15.04 -14.45 10.74
C GLN A 71 16.57 -14.33 10.61
N ASN A 72 17.07 -13.11 10.38
CA ASN A 72 18.50 -12.79 10.18
C ASN A 72 19.18 -13.46 8.98
N VAL A 73 18.44 -13.97 7.98
CA VAL A 73 19.06 -14.57 6.77
C VAL A 73 19.52 -13.52 5.76
N VAL A 74 19.14 -12.26 5.97
CA VAL A 74 19.52 -11.10 5.15
C VAL A 74 20.17 -10.01 5.98
N THR A 75 20.93 -9.14 5.31
CA THR A 75 21.53 -7.93 5.87
C THR A 75 21.15 -6.74 4.98
N LEU A 76 21.01 -5.55 5.58
CA LEU A 76 20.74 -4.33 4.83
C LEU A 76 21.99 -3.91 4.05
N GLU A 77 21.80 -3.40 2.83
CA GLU A 77 22.90 -2.85 2.05
C GLU A 77 23.14 -1.38 2.40
N GLU A 78 24.01 -1.14 3.39
CA GLU A 78 24.29 0.20 3.93
C GLU A 78 25.17 1.08 2.99
N ASN A 79 25.78 0.50 1.95
CA ASN A 79 26.62 1.24 1.00
C ASN A 79 25.84 2.19 0.06
N ARG A 80 24.50 2.18 0.10
CA ARG A 80 23.62 3.01 -0.76
C ARG A 80 22.82 4.06 0.01
N GLY A 81 23.27 4.47 1.19
CA GLY A 81 22.55 5.41 2.07
C GLY A 81 21.79 4.70 3.18
N THR A 82 20.58 5.15 3.51
CA THR A 82 19.75 4.54 4.57
C THR A 82 19.35 3.08 4.30
N GLY A 83 19.45 2.61 3.05
CA GLY A 83 19.14 1.23 2.67
C GLY A 83 17.63 0.92 2.58
N PHE A 84 16.77 1.92 2.77
CA PHE A 84 15.32 1.80 2.62
C PHE A 84 14.66 3.12 2.18
N ILE A 85 13.43 3.00 1.66
CA ILE A 85 12.52 4.09 1.31
C ILE A 85 11.21 3.83 2.04
N ALA A 86 10.62 4.86 2.63
CA ALA A 86 9.31 4.80 3.28
C ALA A 86 8.29 5.66 2.54
N GLY A 87 7.05 5.20 2.48
CA GLY A 87 5.96 5.89 1.80
C GLY A 87 4.71 5.03 1.71
N ASP A 88 3.57 5.65 1.45
CA ASP A 88 2.31 4.94 1.20
C ASP A 88 2.29 4.49 -0.28
N PHE A 89 2.61 3.22 -0.54
CA PHE A 89 2.74 2.73 -1.92
C PHE A 89 1.40 2.28 -2.51
N ASN A 90 0.39 2.03 -1.68
CA ASN A 90 -0.92 1.51 -2.11
C ASN A 90 -2.08 2.52 -1.94
N GLY A 91 -1.85 3.66 -1.28
CA GLY A 91 -2.82 4.74 -1.08
C GLY A 91 -3.78 4.52 0.09
N ASP A 92 -3.47 3.66 1.06
CA ASP A 92 -4.34 3.36 2.20
C ASP A 92 -4.15 4.30 3.40
N GLY A 93 -3.19 5.22 3.31
CA GLY A 93 -2.86 6.19 4.35
C GLY A 93 -1.91 5.65 5.42
N SER A 94 -1.48 4.39 5.32
CA SER A 94 -0.42 3.78 6.14
C SER A 94 0.93 3.91 5.42
N GLN A 95 2.02 4.05 6.18
CA GLN A 95 3.35 4.00 5.57
C GLN A 95 3.81 2.56 5.35
N ASP A 96 4.26 2.29 4.13
CA ASP A 96 5.02 1.10 3.77
C ASP A 96 6.53 1.38 3.78
N ILE A 97 7.33 0.30 3.78
CA ILE A 97 8.78 0.36 3.60
C ILE A 97 9.26 -0.55 2.48
N ALA A 98 10.19 -0.05 1.67
CA ALA A 98 10.96 -0.83 0.70
C ALA A 98 12.42 -0.86 1.13
N VAL A 99 12.98 -2.04 1.38
CA VAL A 99 14.34 -2.22 1.90
C VAL A 99 15.23 -2.95 0.90
N VAL A 100 16.44 -2.44 0.67
CA VAL A 100 17.46 -3.14 -0.13
C VAL A 100 18.27 -4.06 0.78
N VAL A 101 18.18 -5.36 0.51
CA VAL A 101 18.86 -6.39 1.30
C VAL A 101 19.76 -7.27 0.44
N LYS A 102 20.73 -7.91 1.09
CA LYS A 102 21.53 -9.01 0.54
C LYS A 102 21.53 -10.20 1.49
N PRO A 103 21.76 -11.43 1.00
CA PRO A 103 21.93 -12.57 1.88
C PRO A 103 23.06 -12.34 2.88
N ALA A 104 22.85 -12.74 4.14
CA ALA A 104 23.95 -12.86 5.08
C ALA A 104 24.97 -13.91 4.58
N ALA A 105 26.22 -13.81 5.03
CA ALA A 105 27.29 -14.71 4.60
C ALA A 105 26.88 -16.19 4.80
N GLY A 106 26.94 -16.97 3.73
CA GLY A 106 26.58 -18.39 3.73
C GLY A 106 25.08 -18.71 3.77
N MET A 107 24.19 -17.69 3.75
CA MET A 107 22.74 -17.90 3.95
C MET A 107 21.92 -17.95 2.64
N ILE A 108 22.56 -17.90 1.46
CA ILE A 108 21.84 -17.90 0.16
C ILE A 108 20.92 -19.11 -0.02
N SER A 109 21.31 -20.29 0.46
CA SER A 109 20.47 -21.49 0.38
C SER A 109 19.27 -21.42 1.32
N LYS A 110 19.38 -20.69 2.44
CA LYS A 110 18.31 -20.57 3.44
C LYS A 110 17.24 -19.57 2.99
N ILE A 111 17.63 -18.45 2.39
CA ILE A 111 16.66 -17.49 1.81
C ILE A 111 15.91 -18.09 0.62
N ASN A 112 16.55 -18.95 -0.18
CA ASN A 112 15.93 -19.60 -1.34
C ASN A 112 15.32 -20.97 -1.03
N SER A 113 15.11 -21.29 0.25
CA SER A 113 14.49 -22.56 0.64
C SER A 113 13.03 -22.61 0.17
N GLU A 114 12.59 -23.78 -0.30
CA GLU A 114 11.18 -24.05 -0.64
C GLU A 114 10.20 -23.76 0.50
N PHE A 115 10.69 -23.80 1.76
CA PHE A 115 9.91 -23.55 2.97
C PHE A 115 10.44 -22.34 3.76
N ALA A 116 10.97 -21.31 3.08
CA ALA A 116 11.37 -20.09 3.75
C ALA A 116 10.16 -19.40 4.43
N ASN A 117 10.13 -19.45 5.77
CA ASN A 117 9.01 -18.93 6.55
C ASN A 117 9.22 -17.45 6.90
N TRP A 118 8.77 -16.57 6.01
CA TRP A 118 8.80 -15.13 6.23
C TRP A 118 7.47 -14.68 6.83
N ILE A 119 7.54 -14.10 8.03
CA ILE A 119 6.35 -13.65 8.76
C ILE A 119 6.26 -12.13 8.54
N ILE A 120 5.19 -11.69 7.88
CA ILE A 120 4.87 -10.27 7.62
C ILE A 120 3.75 -9.85 8.57
#